data_AF-A0A3B8L6J1-F1
#
_entry.id   AF-A0A3B8L6J1-F1
#
_cell.length_a   1.000
_cell.length_b   1.000
_cell.length_c   1.000
_cell.angle_alpha   90.00
_cell.angle_beta   90.00
_cell.angle_gamma   90.00
#
_symmetry.space_group_name_H-M   'P 1'
#
loop_
_entity.id
_entity.type
_entity.pdbx_description
1 polymer ?
#
loop_
_entity_poly.entity_id
_entity_poly.type
_entity_poly.pdbx_seq_one_letter_code
_entity_poly.pdbx_strand_id
1 'polypeptide(L)'
;SRKPIGPVLKLHLQLENDSSDQEIAPLDRTLMLSRRYDNNQVLANNFLRAGKDASITLLHDNPLEGNWNWKGQEADQVNGKVLEPGQSFQTYLPTGTDGVGDLAGPLFWRVHLRKGYSHSGRGVTTIFEVAFDSSQIESEENVD
;
A
#
# COMPACT_ATOMS: atom_id res chain seq x y z
N SER A 1 -9.91 -13.21 21.11
CA SER A 1 -9.42 -12.30 20.06
C SER A 1 -8.58 -11.19 20.69
N ARG A 2 -7.56 -10.66 20.00
CA ARG A 2 -6.82 -9.47 20.49
C ARG A 2 -7.67 -8.22 20.24
N LYS A 3 -7.53 -7.21 21.11
CA LYS A 3 -8.24 -5.93 20.97
C LYS A 3 -7.71 -5.18 19.73
N PRO A 4 -8.58 -4.56 18.90
CA PRO A 4 -8.14 -3.71 17.80
C PRO A 4 -7.25 -2.57 18.29
N ILE A 5 -6.24 -2.22 17.50
CA ILE A 5 -5.25 -1.17 17.81
C ILE A 5 -5.74 0.25 17.51
N GLY A 6 -6.81 0.39 16.71
CA GLY A 6 -7.40 1.66 16.31
C GLY A 6 -8.06 1.56 14.93
N PRO A 7 -8.71 2.63 14.45
CA PRO A 7 -9.21 2.69 13.08
C PRO A 7 -8.05 2.75 12.07
N VAL A 8 -8.24 2.13 10.92
CA VAL A 8 -7.34 2.23 9.76
C VAL A 8 -8.18 2.49 8.51
N LEU A 9 -7.59 3.15 7.52
CA LEU A 9 -8.17 3.22 6.19
C LEU A 9 -7.52 2.15 5.30
N LYS A 10 -8.28 1.61 4.36
CA LYS A 10 -7.81 0.63 3.39
C LYS A 10 -8.07 1.15 1.98
N LEU A 11 -7.02 1.21 1.17
CA LEU A 11 -7.18 1.35 -0.28
C LEU A 11 -7.23 -0.06 -0.88
N HIS A 12 -8.40 -0.48 -1.36
CA HIS A 12 -8.58 -1.75 -2.06
C HIS A 12 -8.11 -1.63 -3.51
N LEU A 13 -7.34 -2.61 -3.97
CA LEU A 13 -6.75 -2.63 -5.31
C LEU A 13 -6.99 -4.00 -5.96
N GLN A 14 -7.27 -3.99 -7.25
CA GLN A 14 -7.12 -5.14 -8.13
C GLN A 14 -5.92 -4.91 -9.03
N LEU A 15 -4.96 -5.83 -8.99
CA LEU A 15 -3.74 -5.74 -9.77
C LEU A 15 -3.73 -6.87 -10.79
N GLU A 16 -3.44 -6.53 -12.04
CA GLU A 16 -3.39 -7.45 -13.17
C GLU A 16 -2.01 -7.36 -13.83
N ASN A 17 -1.44 -8.53 -14.15
CA ASN A 17 -0.22 -8.60 -14.93
C ASN A 17 -0.56 -8.62 -16.43
N ASP A 18 -0.53 -7.44 -17.04
CA ASP A 18 -0.72 -7.24 -18.48
C ASP A 18 0.55 -7.52 -19.31
N SER A 19 1.61 -8.08 -18.70
CA SER A 19 2.77 -8.56 -19.45
C SER A 19 2.44 -9.84 -20.22
N SER A 20 3.08 -10.04 -21.36
CA SER A 20 3.03 -11.29 -22.12
C SER A 20 4.13 -12.29 -21.75
N ASP A 21 5.20 -11.85 -21.08
CA ASP A 21 6.45 -12.61 -20.96
C ASP A 21 7.14 -12.52 -19.60
N GLN A 22 6.59 -11.76 -18.65
CA GLN A 22 7.19 -11.56 -17.34
C GLN A 22 6.24 -11.97 -16.23
N GLU A 23 6.77 -12.74 -15.29
CA GLU A 23 6.19 -12.84 -13.95
C GLU A 23 6.52 -11.58 -13.15
N ILE A 24 5.54 -11.03 -12.44
CA ILE A 24 5.69 -9.76 -11.73
C ILE A 24 5.18 -9.94 -10.30
N ALA A 25 5.97 -9.52 -9.33
CA ALA A 25 5.52 -9.29 -7.96
C ALA A 25 5.22 -7.80 -7.79
N PRO A 26 3.94 -7.34 -7.89
CA PRO A 26 3.65 -5.91 -7.96
C PRO A 26 3.86 -5.21 -6.61
N LEU A 27 3.58 -5.93 -5.52
CA LEU A 27 3.75 -5.46 -4.16
C LEU A 27 4.52 -6.50 -3.36
N ASP A 28 5.52 -6.03 -2.63
CA ASP A 28 6.22 -6.78 -1.59
C ASP A 28 6.40 -5.88 -0.37
N ARG A 29 6.83 -6.46 0.77
CA ARG A 29 7.05 -5.70 2.01
C ARG A 29 8.00 -4.51 1.82
N THR A 30 9.00 -4.62 0.95
CA THR A 30 9.98 -3.55 0.72
C THR A 30 9.36 -2.38 -0.03
N LEU A 31 8.60 -2.65 -1.09
CA LEU A 31 7.88 -1.63 -1.84
C LEU A 31 6.78 -0.99 -1.02
N MET A 32 6.05 -1.78 -0.23
CA MET A 32 5.03 -1.27 0.68
C MET A 32 5.62 -0.40 1.80
N LEU A 33 6.81 -0.72 2.32
CA LEU A 33 7.40 -0.12 3.52
C LEU A 33 8.77 0.52 3.34
N SER A 34 8.98 1.19 2.20
CA SER A 34 10.16 2.01 2.02
C SER A 34 9.95 3.40 2.62
N ARG A 35 10.64 3.67 3.73
CA ARG A 35 10.65 4.97 4.43
C ARG A 35 12.07 5.36 4.84
N ARG A 36 12.34 6.65 4.81
CA ARG A 36 13.58 7.25 5.31
C ARG A 36 13.23 8.43 6.21
N TYR A 37 13.87 8.48 7.36
CA TYR A 37 13.77 9.61 8.29
C TYR A 37 15.00 10.49 8.06
N ASP A 38 14.78 11.77 7.75
CA ASP A 38 15.84 12.74 7.49
C ASP A 38 15.45 14.11 8.07
N ASN A 39 16.24 14.64 9.01
CA ASN A 39 16.05 15.97 9.61
C ASN A 39 14.58 16.32 9.96
N ASN A 40 13.92 15.46 10.76
CA ASN A 40 12.51 15.55 11.16
C ASN A 40 11.47 15.39 10.03
N GLN A 41 11.88 15.02 8.83
CA GLN A 41 10.98 14.67 7.73
C GLN A 41 10.93 13.17 7.51
N VAL A 42 9.74 12.67 7.18
CA VAL A 42 9.53 11.30 6.76
C VAL A 42 9.37 11.28 5.25
N LEU A 43 10.31 10.65 4.57
CA LEU A 43 10.22 10.35 3.15
C LEU A 43 9.66 8.95 3.00
N ALA A 44 8.47 8.81 2.41
CA ALA A 44 7.82 7.53 2.21
C ALA A 44 7.34 7.39 0.76
N ASN A 45 7.40 6.17 0.24
CA ASN A 45 6.90 5.89 -1.11
C ASN A 45 5.38 5.68 -1.16
N ASN A 46 4.78 5.22 -0.06
CA ASN A 46 3.34 5.03 0.08
C ASN A 46 2.84 5.79 1.30
N PHE A 47 1.84 6.64 1.11
CA PHE A 47 1.22 7.43 2.18
C PHE A 47 -0.12 8.01 1.74
N LEU A 48 -0.88 8.51 2.71
CA LEU A 48 -2.11 9.28 2.54
C LEU A 48 -1.90 10.71 3.06
N ARG A 49 -2.51 11.73 2.42
CA ARG A 49 -2.43 13.13 2.88
C ARG A 49 -3.62 13.98 2.41
N ALA A 50 -3.93 15.04 3.15
CA ALA A 50 -5.01 16.00 2.84
C ALA A 50 -4.53 17.21 1.98
N GLY A 51 -3.79 16.93 0.91
CA GLY A 51 -3.22 17.96 0.01
C GLY A 51 -1.69 17.90 -0.10
N LYS A 52 -1.12 18.69 -1.01
CA LYS A 52 0.30 18.56 -1.40
C LYS A 52 1.29 18.89 -0.27
N ASP A 53 0.92 19.80 0.62
CA ASP A 53 1.78 20.33 1.69
C ASP A 53 1.38 19.86 3.10
N ALA A 54 0.36 18.99 3.19
CA ALA A 54 -0.09 18.42 4.46
C ALA A 54 0.87 17.33 4.97
N SER A 55 0.86 17.12 6.29
CA SER A 55 1.49 15.96 6.91
C SER A 55 1.00 14.65 6.31
N ILE A 56 1.87 13.66 6.25
CA ILE A 56 1.55 12.35 5.69
C ILE A 56 1.08 11.38 6.79
N THR A 57 -0.01 10.68 6.52
CA THR A 57 -0.43 9.46 7.22
C THR A 57 0.27 8.28 6.57
N LEU A 58 1.09 7.57 7.35
CA LEU A 58 1.87 6.44 6.86
C LEU A 58 1.00 5.18 6.72
N LEU A 59 1.47 4.24 5.91
CA LEU A 59 0.91 2.89 5.89
C LEU A 59 1.18 2.16 7.22
N HIS A 60 0.45 1.08 7.49
CA HIS A 60 0.74 0.22 8.64
C HIS A 60 2.13 -0.42 8.50
N ASP A 61 2.87 -0.56 9.60
CA ASP A 61 4.16 -1.24 9.63
C ASP A 61 3.99 -2.76 9.63
N ASN A 62 4.41 -3.43 8.56
CA ASN A 62 4.48 -4.89 8.48
C ASN A 62 5.94 -5.37 8.55
N PRO A 63 6.55 -5.46 9.76
CA PRO A 63 7.97 -5.75 9.92
C PRO A 63 8.33 -7.13 9.35
N LEU A 64 9.55 -7.25 8.80
CA LEU A 64 10.05 -8.47 8.18
C LEU A 64 10.02 -9.69 9.12
N GLU A 65 10.33 -9.49 10.40
CA GLU A 65 10.34 -10.54 11.44
C GLU A 65 9.02 -10.58 12.24
N GLY A 66 8.00 -9.82 11.81
CA GLY A 66 6.69 -9.79 12.46
C GLY A 66 5.87 -11.05 12.20
N ASN A 67 5.09 -11.47 13.19
CA ASN A 67 4.10 -12.55 13.09
C ASN A 67 2.69 -12.04 12.70
N TRP A 68 2.59 -10.81 12.18
CA TRP A 68 1.34 -10.19 11.78
C TRP A 68 1.16 -10.31 10.27
N ASN A 69 0.50 -11.39 9.83
CA ASN A 69 0.09 -11.54 8.44
C ASN A 69 -1.31 -10.92 8.27
N TRP A 70 -1.43 -9.99 7.32
CA TRP A 70 -2.69 -9.33 6.99
C TRP A 70 -3.52 -10.26 6.11
N LYS A 71 -4.64 -10.76 6.65
CA LYS A 71 -5.56 -11.66 5.92
C LYS A 71 -5.92 -11.04 4.57
N GLY A 72 -5.70 -11.79 3.49
CA GLY A 72 -6.09 -11.41 2.12
C GLY A 72 -5.22 -10.34 1.46
N GLN A 73 -4.12 -9.88 2.07
CA GLN A 73 -3.22 -8.92 1.41
C GLN A 73 -2.28 -9.60 0.40
N GLU A 74 -1.85 -10.83 0.68
CA GLU A 74 -0.90 -11.65 -0.11
C GLU A 74 0.45 -10.96 -0.46
N ALA A 75 0.72 -9.75 0.04
CA ALA A 75 1.97 -8.99 -0.16
C ALA A 75 2.98 -9.16 0.99
N ASP A 76 2.68 -10.06 1.93
CA ASP A 76 3.41 -10.30 3.17
C ASP A 76 4.52 -11.36 3.04
N GLN A 77 4.76 -11.92 1.86
CA GLN A 77 5.94 -12.77 1.64
C GLN A 77 7.17 -11.94 1.26
N VAL A 78 8.38 -12.52 1.37
CA VAL A 78 9.65 -11.86 0.97
C VAL A 78 9.57 -11.29 -0.44
N ASN A 79 8.87 -11.98 -1.35
CA ASN A 79 8.65 -11.54 -2.73
C ASN A 79 7.21 -11.09 -3.00
N GLY A 80 6.34 -11.00 -1.98
CA GLY A 80 4.89 -10.81 -2.17
C GLY A 80 4.24 -11.86 -3.08
N LYS A 81 3.04 -11.58 -3.57
CA LYS A 81 2.35 -12.40 -4.57
C LYS A 81 2.97 -12.16 -5.95
N VAL A 82 3.52 -13.22 -6.54
CA VAL A 82 3.97 -13.24 -7.94
C VAL A 82 2.76 -13.54 -8.83
N LEU A 83 2.58 -12.74 -9.88
CA LEU A 83 1.58 -12.90 -10.92
C LEU A 83 2.26 -13.33 -12.22
N GLU A 84 1.80 -14.43 -12.80
CA GLU A 84 2.13 -14.80 -14.18
C GLU A 84 1.39 -13.88 -15.18
N PRO A 85 1.81 -13.81 -16.46
CA PRO A 85 1.06 -13.16 -17.53
C PRO A 85 -0.45 -13.49 -17.49
N GLY A 86 -1.29 -12.45 -17.49
CA GLY A 86 -2.75 -12.57 -17.44
C GLY A 86 -3.36 -12.90 -16.07
N GLN A 87 -2.54 -13.13 -15.04
CA GLN A 87 -3.06 -13.32 -13.68
C GLN A 87 -3.40 -11.98 -13.02
N SER A 88 -4.38 -12.02 -12.14
CA SER A 88 -4.75 -10.90 -11.28
C SER A 88 -4.94 -11.34 -9.83
N PHE A 89 -4.84 -10.39 -8.91
CA PHE A 89 -5.21 -10.59 -7.51
C PHE A 89 -5.81 -9.31 -6.92
N GLN A 90 -6.64 -9.50 -5.89
CA GLN A 90 -7.19 -8.41 -5.09
C GLN A 90 -6.40 -8.28 -3.79
N THR A 91 -6.15 -7.05 -3.37
CA THR A 91 -5.39 -6.72 -2.17
C THR A 91 -5.84 -5.39 -1.58
N TYR A 92 -5.20 -4.97 -0.49
CA TYR A 92 -5.41 -3.65 0.09
C TYR A 92 -4.12 -3.08 0.72
N LEU A 93 -4.04 -1.76 0.73
CA LEU A 93 -3.00 -0.99 1.41
C LEU A 93 -3.61 -0.35 2.67
N PRO A 94 -3.26 -0.81 3.89
CA PRO A 94 -3.78 -0.23 5.12
C PRO A 94 -2.92 0.95 5.60
N THR A 95 -3.55 2.02 6.07
CA THR A 95 -2.85 3.06 6.86
C THR A 95 -2.43 2.52 8.23
N GLY A 96 -1.51 3.22 8.89
CA GLY A 96 -1.40 3.15 10.34
C GLY A 96 -2.64 3.75 11.02
N THR A 97 -2.66 3.72 12.35
CA THR A 97 -3.72 4.34 13.16
C THR A 97 -3.56 5.85 13.28
N ASP A 98 -2.33 6.34 13.13
CA ASP A 98 -1.96 7.71 13.46
C ASP A 98 -2.39 8.68 12.35
N GLY A 99 -3.00 9.80 12.76
CA GLY A 99 -3.46 10.86 11.85
C GLY A 99 -4.71 10.52 11.03
N VAL A 100 -5.25 9.30 11.13
CA VAL A 100 -6.48 8.90 10.40
C VAL A 100 -7.68 9.76 10.81
N GLY A 101 -7.81 10.08 12.10
CA GLY A 101 -8.91 10.89 12.62
C GLY A 101 -8.89 12.35 12.17
N ASP A 102 -7.75 12.84 11.67
CA ASP A 102 -7.56 14.23 11.25
C ASP A 102 -7.75 14.43 9.74
N LEU A 103 -8.03 13.35 8.99
CA LEU A 103 -8.22 13.40 7.54
C LEU A 103 -9.59 13.99 7.19
N ALA A 104 -9.58 15.10 6.46
CA ALA A 104 -10.80 15.77 6.00
C ALA A 104 -10.58 16.46 4.64
N GLY A 105 -11.66 16.55 3.86
CA GLY A 105 -11.67 17.19 2.54
C GLY A 105 -10.93 16.39 1.46
N PRO A 106 -10.28 17.05 0.49
CA PRO A 106 -9.56 16.37 -0.59
C PRO A 106 -8.32 15.62 -0.09
N LEU A 107 -8.26 14.33 -0.39
CA LEU A 107 -7.20 13.40 0.00
C LEU A 107 -6.48 12.83 -1.22
N PHE A 108 -5.19 12.52 -1.03
CA PHE A 108 -4.34 11.88 -2.03
C PHE A 108 -3.64 10.66 -1.43
N TRP A 109 -3.92 9.49 -1.98
CA TRP A 109 -3.23 8.25 -1.63
C TRP A 109 -2.14 7.94 -2.64
N ARG A 110 -0.87 8.07 -2.24
CA ARG A 110 0.26 7.71 -3.10
C ARG A 110 0.54 6.21 -3.00
N VAL A 111 0.67 5.58 -4.16
CA VAL A 111 0.97 4.14 -4.29
C VAL A 111 2.22 3.96 -5.15
N HIS A 112 3.14 3.13 -4.68
CA HIS A 112 4.36 2.73 -5.37
C HIS A 112 4.36 1.21 -5.55
N LEU A 113 4.36 0.75 -6.80
CA LEU A 113 4.33 -0.69 -7.14
C LEU A 113 5.34 -1.04 -8.22
N ARG A 114 5.65 -2.33 -8.35
CA ARG A 114 6.46 -2.89 -9.45
C ARG A 114 5.58 -3.23 -10.64
N LYS A 115 6.03 -2.85 -11.83
CA LYS A 115 5.34 -3.09 -13.11
C LYS A 115 6.12 -3.97 -14.09
N GLY A 116 7.19 -4.61 -13.62
CA GLY A 116 8.04 -5.48 -14.44
C GLY A 116 9.51 -5.39 -14.06
N TYR A 117 10.37 -5.90 -14.94
CA TYR A 117 11.81 -5.92 -14.77
C TYR A 117 12.52 -5.35 -16.00
N SER A 118 13.64 -4.68 -15.76
CA SER A 118 14.55 -4.22 -16.82
C SER A 118 15.36 -5.39 -17.38
N HIS A 119 16.03 -5.18 -18.51
CA HIS A 119 16.94 -6.17 -19.11
C HIS A 119 18.04 -6.65 -18.14
N SER A 120 18.43 -5.84 -17.15
CA SER A 120 19.42 -6.21 -16.13
C SER A 120 18.80 -6.87 -14.89
N GLY A 121 17.53 -7.30 -14.96
CA GLY A 121 16.80 -7.91 -13.86
C GLY A 121 16.39 -6.97 -12.72
N ARG A 122 16.60 -5.65 -12.85
CA ARG A 122 16.18 -4.68 -11.82
C ARG A 122 14.69 -4.40 -11.95
N GLY A 123 13.97 -4.40 -10.83
CA GLY A 123 12.56 -4.06 -10.78
C GLY A 123 12.30 -2.66 -11.35
N VAL A 124 11.35 -2.57 -12.28
CA VAL A 124 10.83 -1.32 -12.80
C VAL A 124 9.58 -0.99 -12.01
N THR A 125 9.56 0.18 -11.37
CA THR A 125 8.45 0.60 -10.52
C THR A 125 7.73 1.81 -11.09
N THR A 126 6.52 2.04 -10.62
CA THR A 126 5.71 3.21 -10.96
C THR A 126 5.04 3.77 -9.71
N ILE A 127 4.81 5.08 -9.71
CA ILE A 127 4.10 5.80 -8.65
C ILE A 127 2.85 6.41 -9.26
N PHE A 128 1.71 6.24 -8.61
CA PHE A 128 0.47 6.95 -8.92
C PHE A 128 -0.18 7.49 -7.65
N GLU A 129 -1.11 8.43 -7.81
CA GLU A 129 -1.89 9.00 -6.71
C GLU A 129 -3.38 8.79 -6.99
N VAL A 130 -4.10 8.27 -5.99
CA VAL A 130 -5.57 8.21 -5.99
C VAL A 130 -6.10 9.44 -5.29
N ALA A 131 -6.81 10.29 -6.02
CA ALA A 131 -7.47 11.48 -5.48
C ALA A 131 -8.93 11.17 -5.16
N PHE A 132 -9.38 11.54 -3.96
CA PHE A 132 -10.74 11.33 -3.48
C PHE A 132 -11.07 12.34 -2.39
N ASP A 133 -12.35 12.59 -2.11
CA ASP A 133 -12.76 13.35 -0.93
C ASP A 133 -12.97 12.40 0.26
N SER A 134 -12.66 12.88 1.47
CA SER A 134 -12.96 12.17 2.73
C SER A 134 -14.42 11.69 2.84
N SER A 135 -15.37 12.38 2.21
CA SER A 135 -16.78 11.97 2.18
C SER A 135 -17.04 10.68 1.39
N GLN A 136 -16.08 10.22 0.60
CA GLN A 136 -16.13 8.96 -0.16
C GLN A 136 -15.57 7.77 0.64
N ILE A 137 -15.11 7.99 1.88
CA ILE A 137 -14.64 6.91 2.75
C ILE A 137 -15.86 6.13 3.25
N GLU A 138 -15.89 4.85 2.90
CA GLU A 138 -16.92 3.93 3.33
C GLU A 138 -16.43 3.08 4.51
N SER A 139 -17.31 2.83 5.48
CA SER A 139 -17.06 1.83 6.50
C SER A 139 -17.07 0.44 5.86
N GLU A 140 -16.02 -0.33 6.11
CA GLU A 140 -15.97 -1.74 5.71
C GLU A 140 -17.07 -2.50 6.46
N GLU A 141 -18.09 -2.98 5.74
CA GLU A 141 -19.07 -3.89 6.33
C GLU A 141 -18.32 -5.15 6.78
N ASN A 142 -18.50 -5.56 8.03
CA ASN A 142 -17.95 -6.80 8.53
C ASN A 142 -18.56 -7.95 7.75
N VAL A 143 -17.85 -8.43 6.73
CA VAL A 143 -18.15 -9.73 6.14
C VAL A 143 -17.59 -10.78 7.10
N ASP A 144 -18.49 -11.33 7.93
CA ASP A 144 -18.23 -12.40 8.89
C ASP A 144 -17.52 -13.62 8.25
#